data_AF-A0A959HUT0-F1
#
_entry.id   AF-A0A959HUT0-F1
#
_cell.length_a   1.000
_cell.length_b   1.000
_cell.length_c   1.000
_cell.angle_alpha   90.00
_cell.angle_beta   90.00
_cell.angle_gamma   90.00
#
_symmetry.space_group_name_H-M   'P 1'
#
loop_
_entity.id
_entity.type
_entity.pdbx_description
1 polymer ?
#
loop_
_entity_poly.entity_id
_entity_poly.type
_entity_poly.pdbx_seq_one_letter_code
_entity_poly.pdbx_strand_id
1 'polypeptide(L)'
;IKFDAFEPVASAAKGYVIKGEPYTADIFLSAYSTSSSGNTQILVNGSSLAVKDGKATFTTTASSIGTKQYNVSINVTNPLTKEVKNYKKTFEYEVGERSVAVSADKMNVFYIGVKNPISVSAAGISSNELNVSVSGGGSLQKTGSNSWDVTVSKPGEVNVNVAGGGLKDSKVFRVKRIPDPVAKLGNKPDGN
;
A
#
# COMPACT_ATOMS: atom_id res chain seq x y z
N ILE A 1 5.36 43.37 9.27
CA ILE A 1 5.60 42.36 8.21
C ILE A 1 4.70 42.75 7.05
N LYS A 2 5.25 42.87 5.84
CA LYS A 2 4.45 43.10 4.63
C LYS A 2 4.30 41.75 3.93
N PHE A 3 3.09 41.25 3.78
CA PHE A 3 2.84 40.05 2.98
C PHE A 3 2.74 40.46 1.51
N ASP A 4 3.55 39.84 0.66
CA ASP A 4 3.65 40.16 -0.76
C ASP A 4 3.45 38.93 -1.67
N ALA A 5 3.37 37.73 -1.09
CA ALA A 5 3.08 36.50 -1.81
C ALA A 5 1.95 35.70 -1.14
N PHE A 6 1.15 35.07 -1.98
CA PHE A 6 -0.03 34.30 -1.58
C PHE A 6 -0.02 32.96 -2.32
N GLU A 7 -0.29 31.88 -1.60
CA GLU A 7 -0.39 30.55 -2.19
C GLU A 7 -1.47 29.71 -1.51
N PRO A 8 -2.22 28.90 -2.26
CA PRO A 8 -3.10 27.91 -1.65
C PRO A 8 -2.25 26.81 -1.00
N VAL A 9 -2.61 26.44 0.22
CA VAL A 9 -1.97 25.35 0.97
C VAL A 9 -3.02 24.33 1.36
N ALA A 10 -2.70 23.05 1.16
CA ALA A 10 -3.50 21.92 1.63
C ALA A 10 -2.82 21.30 2.84
N SER A 11 -3.54 21.20 3.96
CA SER A 11 -3.11 20.48 5.16
C SER A 11 -3.89 19.19 5.27
N ALA A 12 -3.38 18.12 4.66
CA ALA A 12 -3.95 16.78 4.79
C ALA A 12 -3.66 16.19 6.18
N ALA A 13 -4.61 15.40 6.71
CA ALA A 13 -4.39 14.65 7.95
C ALA A 13 -3.39 13.49 7.75
N LYS A 14 -3.39 12.88 6.55
CA LYS A 14 -2.49 11.79 6.17
C LYS A 14 -1.89 12.05 4.78
N GLY A 15 -0.59 11.78 4.64
CA GLY A 15 0.12 11.86 3.35
C GLY A 15 -0.07 10.64 2.44
N TYR A 16 -0.83 9.63 2.86
CA TYR A 16 -1.12 8.40 2.13
C TYR A 16 -2.55 7.94 2.42
N VAL A 17 -3.26 7.47 1.40
CA VAL A 17 -4.64 6.95 1.50
C VAL A 17 -4.80 5.69 0.66
N ILE A 18 -5.59 4.73 1.14
CA ILE A 18 -5.89 3.50 0.41
C ILE A 18 -7.09 3.74 -0.53
N LYS A 19 -7.09 3.09 -1.70
CA LYS A 19 -8.21 3.18 -2.65
C LYS A 19 -9.53 2.79 -1.96
N GLY A 20 -10.48 3.74 -1.95
CA GLY A 20 -11.79 3.57 -1.31
C GLY A 20 -11.94 4.30 0.03
N GLU A 21 -10.83 4.74 0.64
CA GLU A 21 -10.87 5.60 1.83
C GLU A 21 -11.10 7.08 1.46
N PRO A 22 -11.81 7.86 2.28
CA PRO A 22 -11.97 9.29 2.07
C PRO A 22 -10.66 10.05 2.33
N TYR A 23 -10.27 10.90 1.39
CA TYR A 23 -9.18 11.86 1.57
C TYR A 23 -9.70 13.15 2.20
N THR A 24 -9.18 13.52 3.37
CA THR A 24 -9.55 14.75 4.09
C THR A 24 -8.35 15.69 4.22
N ALA A 25 -8.55 16.95 3.82
CA ALA A 25 -7.56 18.00 3.93
C ALA A 25 -8.22 19.37 4.15
N ASP A 26 -7.63 20.17 5.03
CA ASP A 26 -8.02 21.58 5.19
C ASP A 26 -7.35 22.40 4.09
N ILE A 27 -8.14 23.17 3.34
CA ILE A 27 -7.65 24.05 2.27
C ILE A 27 -7.73 25.49 2.72
N PHE A 28 -6.62 26.22 2.67
CA PHE A 28 -6.57 27.63 3.06
C PHE A 28 -5.60 28.43 2.19
N LEU A 29 -5.82 29.75 2.13
CA LEU A 29 -4.90 30.68 1.49
C LEU A 29 -3.79 31.06 2.49
N SER A 30 -2.55 30.74 2.16
CA SER A 30 -1.36 31.16 2.92
C SER A 30 -0.84 32.48 2.36
N ALA A 31 -0.46 33.40 3.25
CA ALA A 31 0.19 34.66 2.92
C ALA A 31 1.58 34.72 3.59
N TYR A 32 2.61 35.01 2.83
CA TYR A 32 3.99 35.11 3.31
C TYR A 32 4.73 36.29 2.67
N SER A 33 5.90 36.61 3.23
CA SER A 33 6.76 37.69 2.78
C SER A 33 7.98 37.09 2.08
N THR A 34 8.15 37.37 0.79
CA THR A 34 9.35 37.00 0.02
C THR A 34 10.56 37.83 0.43
N SER A 35 10.31 39.04 0.93
CA SER A 35 11.34 39.89 1.52
C SER A 35 11.92 39.21 2.77
N SER A 36 13.17 38.73 2.67
CA SER A 36 13.91 37.96 3.67
C SER A 36 14.31 38.80 4.90
N SER A 37 13.35 39.49 5.50
CA SER A 37 13.51 40.09 6.80
C SER A 37 13.49 38.94 7.81
N GLY A 38 14.59 38.70 8.53
CA GLY A 38 14.82 37.59 9.48
C GLY A 38 13.87 37.54 10.71
N ASN A 39 12.64 37.98 10.51
CA ASN A 39 11.50 38.03 11.40
C ASN A 39 10.72 36.70 11.41
N THR A 40 11.11 35.70 10.61
CA THR A 40 10.45 34.39 10.58
C THR A 40 11.51 33.30 10.71
N GLN A 41 11.39 32.49 11.75
CA GLN A 41 12.23 31.31 11.97
C GLN A 41 11.34 30.07 11.90
N ILE A 42 11.70 29.13 11.04
CA ILE A 42 10.99 27.85 10.86
C ILE A 42 11.87 26.75 11.44
N LEU A 43 11.32 26.00 12.40
CA LEU A 43 11.98 24.87 13.04
C LEU A 43 11.21 23.59 12.74
N VAL A 44 11.93 22.53 12.39
CA VAL A 44 11.39 21.17 12.28
C VAL A 44 12.11 20.27 13.26
N ASN A 45 11.36 19.61 14.14
CA ASN A 45 11.89 18.82 15.26
C ASN A 45 12.95 19.59 16.10
N GLY A 46 12.75 20.89 16.27
CA GLY A 46 13.67 21.77 17.01
C GLY A 46 14.89 22.26 16.19
N SER A 47 15.11 21.75 14.98
CA SER A 47 16.20 22.20 14.10
C SER A 47 15.72 23.35 13.21
N SER A 48 16.43 24.47 13.19
CA SER A 48 16.10 25.61 12.34
C SER A 48 16.41 25.30 10.88
N LEU A 49 15.45 25.56 9.99
CA LEU A 49 15.63 25.46 8.55
C LEU A 49 15.98 26.82 7.95
N ALA A 50 16.76 26.80 6.87
CA ALA A 50 17.03 27.99 6.08
C ALA A 50 15.74 28.44 5.39
N VAL A 51 15.35 29.70 5.62
CA VAL A 51 14.20 30.31 4.97
C VAL A 51 14.70 31.07 3.72
N LYS A 52 14.18 30.68 2.56
CA LYS A 52 14.43 31.34 1.27
C LYS A 52 13.08 31.79 0.69
N ASP A 53 12.99 33.06 0.32
CA ASP A 53 11.77 33.67 -0.25
C ASP A 53 10.52 33.45 0.62
N GLY A 54 10.70 33.49 1.95
CA GLY A 54 9.63 33.27 2.93
C GLY A 54 9.21 31.81 3.15
N LYS A 55 9.92 30.85 2.53
CA LYS A 55 9.65 29.41 2.65
C LYS A 55 10.87 28.64 3.13
N ALA A 56 10.65 27.53 3.83
CA ALA A 56 11.70 26.57 4.14
C ALA A 56 11.36 25.21 3.55
N THR A 57 12.35 24.54 2.97
CA THR A 57 12.21 23.18 2.45
C THR A 57 12.73 22.20 3.49
N PHE A 58 11.86 21.33 3.99
CA PHE A 58 12.24 20.20 4.82
C PHE A 58 12.44 18.96 3.94
N THR A 59 13.62 18.33 4.05
CA THR A 59 13.91 17.06 3.35
C THR A 59 14.42 16.06 4.37
N THR A 60 13.89 14.83 4.33
CA THR A 60 14.37 13.72 5.15
C THR A 60 14.28 12.42 4.35
N THR A 61 15.21 11.50 4.61
CA THR A 61 15.17 10.16 4.02
C THR A 61 14.48 9.22 4.99
N ALA A 62 13.39 8.59 4.56
CA ALA A 62 12.67 7.62 5.36
C ALA A 62 13.46 6.31 5.46
N SER A 63 13.80 5.90 6.68
CA SER A 63 14.60 4.70 6.95
C SER A 63 13.79 3.48 7.43
N SER A 64 12.52 3.69 7.80
CA SER A 64 11.66 2.62 8.34
C SER A 64 10.22 2.82 7.90
N ILE A 65 9.53 1.69 7.75
CA ILE A 65 8.11 1.62 7.36
C ILE A 65 7.23 2.19 8.47
N GLY A 66 6.03 2.64 8.08
CA GLY A 66 4.96 3.08 8.98
C GLY A 66 4.86 4.59 9.11
N THR A 67 3.99 5.03 10.02
CA THR A 67 3.71 6.45 10.27
C THR A 67 4.92 7.14 10.90
N LYS A 68 5.31 8.27 10.31
CA LYS A 68 6.34 9.18 10.80
C LYS A 68 5.72 10.51 11.13
N GLN A 69 6.11 11.07 12.27
CA GLN A 69 5.66 12.37 12.72
C GLN A 69 6.82 13.34 12.76
N TYR A 70 6.54 14.60 12.45
CA TYR A 70 7.48 15.69 12.63
C TYR A 70 6.75 16.93 13.14
N ASN A 71 7.41 17.63 14.06
CA ASN A 71 6.87 18.82 14.69
C ASN A 71 7.40 20.05 13.98
N VAL A 72 6.51 20.90 13.48
CA VAL A 72 6.86 22.18 12.87
C VAL A 72 6.54 23.28 13.87
N SER A 73 7.50 24.18 14.08
CA SER A 73 7.32 25.40 14.85
C SER A 73 7.77 26.61 14.06
N ILE A 74 6.91 27.62 13.95
CA ILE A 74 7.20 28.86 13.26
C ILE A 74 7.16 29.99 14.29
N ASN A 75 8.30 30.67 14.47
CA ASN A 75 8.41 31.88 15.26
C ASN A 75 8.31 33.08 14.33
N VAL A 76 7.35 33.96 14.59
CA VAL A 76 7.16 35.20 13.85
C VAL A 76 7.41 36.37 14.79
N THR A 77 8.46 37.14 14.53
CA THR A 77 8.81 38.34 15.27
C THR A 77 8.18 39.55 14.61
N ASN A 78 7.38 40.31 15.35
CA ASN A 78 6.84 41.57 14.86
C ASN A 78 7.97 42.63 14.83
N PRO A 79 8.28 43.24 13.66
CA PRO A 79 9.36 44.20 13.56
C PRO A 79 9.12 45.49 14.36
N LEU A 80 7.85 45.86 14.62
CA LEU A 80 7.51 47.08 15.37
C LEU A 80 7.46 46.83 16.89
N THR A 81 6.76 45.77 17.32
CA THR A 81 6.54 45.51 18.76
C THR A 81 7.60 44.62 19.39
N LYS A 82 8.48 44.00 18.60
CA LYS A 82 9.47 42.98 19.00
C LYS A 82 8.86 41.72 19.65
N GLU A 83 7.54 41.62 19.72
CA GLU A 83 6.83 40.45 20.21
C GLU A 83 7.06 39.26 19.28
N VAL A 84 7.33 38.09 19.87
CA VAL A 84 7.50 36.83 19.13
C VAL A 84 6.26 35.98 19.33
N LYS A 85 5.56 35.68 18.24
CA LYS A 85 4.45 34.73 18.24
C LYS A 85 4.93 33.38 17.74
N ASN A 86 4.52 32.33 18.45
CA ASN A 86 4.90 30.96 18.14
C ASN A 86 3.68 30.17 17.65
N TYR A 87 3.83 29.53 16.50
CA TYR A 87 2.83 28.62 15.92
C TYR A 87 3.44 27.23 15.86
N LYS A 88 2.76 26.22 16.40
CA LYS A 88 3.21 24.82 16.41
C LYS A 88 2.14 23.92 15.82
N LYS A 89 2.57 22.98 14.98
CA LYS A 89 1.71 21.92 14.45
C LYS A 89 2.54 20.66 14.24
N THR A 90 1.97 19.51 14.59
CA THR A 90 2.52 18.20 14.29
C THR A 90 1.95 17.73 12.96
N PHE A 91 2.82 17.23 12.10
CA PHE A 91 2.45 16.65 10.80
C PHE A 91 2.89 15.20 10.75
N GLU A 92 2.14 14.40 10.00
CA GLU A 92 2.38 12.98 9.87
C GLU A 92 2.43 12.56 8.40
N TYR A 93 3.37 11.68 8.07
CA TYR A 93 3.46 11.05 6.76
C TYR A 93 3.70 9.55 6.92
N GLU A 94 3.13 8.73 6.04
CA GLU A 94 3.28 7.29 6.09
C GLU A 94 4.33 6.83 5.07
N VAL A 95 5.23 5.94 5.51
CA VAL A 95 6.28 5.37 4.68
C VAL A 95 5.89 3.94 4.33
N GLY A 96 5.54 3.72 3.07
CA GLY A 96 5.32 2.38 2.51
C GLY A 96 6.61 1.81 1.89
N GLU A 97 6.79 0.50 2.01
CA GLU A 97 7.81 -0.22 1.25
C GLU A 97 7.28 -0.60 -0.14
N ARG A 98 8.05 -0.32 -1.19
CA ARG A 98 7.73 -0.76 -2.54
C ARG A 98 8.04 -2.25 -2.66
N SER A 99 7.01 -3.09 -2.74
CA SER A 99 7.16 -4.51 -3.07
C SER A 99 6.65 -4.78 -4.48
N VAL A 100 7.32 -5.70 -5.18
CA VAL A 100 6.89 -6.21 -6.49
C VAL A 100 6.61 -7.69 -6.31
N ALA A 101 5.35 -8.10 -6.54
CA ALA A 101 4.99 -9.51 -6.63
C ALA A 101 5.08 -9.95 -8.09
N VAL A 102 6.10 -10.74 -8.42
CA VAL A 102 6.20 -11.39 -9.74
C VAL A 102 5.46 -12.73 -9.66
N SER A 103 4.35 -12.84 -10.39
CA SER A 103 3.62 -14.09 -10.51
C SER A 103 3.54 -14.51 -11.97
N ALA A 104 3.63 -15.79 -12.26
CA ALA A 104 3.51 -16.29 -13.61
C ALA A 104 2.04 -16.35 -14.03
N ASP A 105 1.64 -15.49 -14.97
CA ASP A 105 0.25 -15.36 -15.43
C ASP A 105 -0.35 -16.67 -15.95
N LYS A 106 0.49 -17.55 -16.50
CA LYS A 106 0.07 -18.83 -17.06
C LYS A 106 0.14 -20.02 -16.09
N MET A 107 0.43 -19.80 -14.81
CA MET A 107 0.52 -20.86 -13.80
C MET A 107 -0.77 -21.08 -13.00
N ASN A 108 -1.84 -20.35 -13.31
CA ASN A 108 -3.19 -20.60 -12.81
C ASN A 108 -3.81 -21.86 -13.44
N VAL A 109 -3.26 -23.04 -13.12
CA VAL A 109 -3.70 -24.34 -13.67
C VAL A 109 -4.02 -25.32 -12.54
N PHE A 110 -5.16 -26.00 -12.66
CA PHE A 110 -5.50 -27.18 -11.86
C PHE A 110 -5.40 -28.45 -12.70
N TYR A 111 -4.86 -29.50 -12.12
CA TYR A 111 -4.79 -30.82 -12.73
C TYR A 111 -5.98 -31.69 -12.31
N ILE A 112 -6.59 -32.36 -13.28
CA ILE A 112 -7.70 -33.29 -13.07
C ILE A 112 -7.20 -34.54 -12.34
N GLY A 113 -7.97 -35.01 -11.35
CA GLY A 113 -7.73 -36.27 -10.66
C GLY A 113 -6.72 -36.22 -9.52
N VAL A 114 -6.16 -35.05 -9.22
CA VAL A 114 -5.26 -34.83 -8.08
C VAL A 114 -5.73 -33.66 -7.23
N LYS A 115 -5.27 -33.63 -5.98
CA LYS A 115 -5.46 -32.50 -5.07
C LYS A 115 -4.51 -31.37 -5.50
N ASN A 116 -5.07 -30.20 -5.80
CA ASN A 116 -4.28 -29.01 -6.14
C ASN A 116 -4.24 -28.07 -4.92
N PRO A 117 -3.14 -28.01 -4.17
CA PRO A 117 -3.03 -27.15 -3.01
C PRO A 117 -2.96 -25.68 -3.45
N ILE A 118 -3.75 -24.84 -2.79
CA ILE A 118 -3.73 -23.38 -2.94
C ILE A 118 -3.61 -22.73 -1.56
N SER A 119 -2.92 -21.60 -1.53
CA SER A 119 -2.89 -20.73 -0.36
C SER A 119 -3.57 -19.42 -0.69
N VAL A 120 -4.48 -18.99 0.18
CA VAL A 120 -5.23 -17.74 0.00
C VAL A 120 -4.97 -16.86 1.21
N SER A 121 -4.54 -15.64 0.94
CA SER A 121 -4.33 -14.59 1.94
C SER A 121 -4.83 -13.27 1.37
N ALA A 122 -5.51 -12.48 2.20
CA ALA A 122 -5.92 -11.13 1.87
C ALA A 122 -5.25 -10.16 2.84
N ALA A 123 -4.68 -9.07 2.32
CA ALA A 123 -3.98 -8.09 3.14
C ALA A 123 -4.97 -7.41 4.10
N GLY A 124 -4.67 -7.43 5.40
CA GLY A 124 -5.49 -6.81 6.44
C GLY A 124 -6.73 -7.61 6.86
N ILE A 125 -6.92 -8.85 6.38
CA ILE A 125 -8.08 -9.70 6.74
C ILE A 125 -7.59 -10.97 7.43
N SER A 126 -8.20 -11.33 8.57
CA SER A 126 -7.87 -12.54 9.30
C SER A 126 -8.34 -13.79 8.56
N SER A 127 -7.60 -14.90 8.69
CA SER A 127 -7.95 -16.23 8.14
C SER A 127 -9.35 -16.73 8.53
N ASN A 128 -9.89 -16.24 9.65
CA ASN A 128 -11.21 -16.64 10.14
C ASN A 128 -12.36 -15.89 9.44
N GLU A 129 -12.08 -14.69 8.93
CA GLU A 129 -13.05 -13.86 8.22
C GLU A 129 -13.03 -14.12 6.71
N LEU A 130 -12.07 -14.92 6.26
CA LEU A 130 -11.83 -15.23 4.86
C LEU A 130 -12.61 -16.47 4.43
N ASN A 131 -13.56 -16.26 3.53
CA ASN A 131 -14.38 -17.29 2.91
C ASN A 131 -13.89 -17.54 1.47
N VAL A 132 -13.41 -18.76 1.21
CA VAL A 132 -12.98 -19.22 -0.10
C VAL A 132 -14.03 -20.18 -0.65
N SER A 133 -14.45 -19.95 -1.88
CA SER A 133 -15.36 -20.84 -2.60
C SER A 133 -14.90 -21.07 -4.02
N VAL A 134 -15.35 -22.15 -4.63
CA VAL A 134 -15.00 -22.53 -6.01
C VAL A 134 -16.28 -22.63 -6.83
N SER A 135 -16.24 -22.13 -8.06
CA SER A 135 -17.34 -22.18 -9.02
C SER A 135 -16.83 -22.60 -10.40
N GLY A 136 -17.70 -23.15 -11.26
CA GLY A 136 -17.30 -23.72 -12.56
C GLY A 136 -16.93 -25.22 -12.52
N GLY A 137 -17.04 -25.85 -11.35
CA GLY A 137 -16.84 -27.29 -11.17
C GLY A 137 -15.61 -27.62 -10.31
N GLY A 138 -15.75 -28.63 -9.45
CA GLY A 138 -14.73 -29.03 -8.49
C GLY A 138 -15.19 -28.88 -7.04
N SER A 139 -14.40 -29.45 -6.13
CA SER A 139 -14.63 -29.40 -4.69
C SER A 139 -13.45 -28.75 -4.00
N LEU A 140 -13.73 -27.94 -2.98
CA LEU A 140 -12.73 -27.28 -2.14
C LEU A 140 -12.70 -27.98 -0.78
N GLN A 141 -11.51 -28.35 -0.31
CA GLN A 141 -11.30 -28.88 1.03
C GLN A 141 -10.31 -27.99 1.78
N LYS A 142 -10.69 -27.48 2.96
CA LYS A 142 -9.75 -26.74 3.81
C LYS A 142 -8.75 -27.70 4.45
N THR A 143 -7.46 -27.46 4.26
CA THR A 143 -6.36 -28.30 4.79
C THR A 143 -5.54 -27.61 5.87
N GLY A 144 -5.60 -26.28 5.96
CA GLY A 144 -4.99 -25.50 7.03
C GLY A 144 -5.68 -24.14 7.20
N SER A 145 -5.12 -23.26 8.04
CA SER A 145 -5.72 -21.95 8.31
C SER A 145 -5.90 -21.10 7.05
N ASN A 146 -4.89 -21.14 6.15
CA ASN A 146 -4.84 -20.43 4.87
C ASN A 146 -4.55 -21.37 3.68
N SER A 147 -4.80 -22.66 3.83
CA SER A 147 -4.52 -23.66 2.79
C SER A 147 -5.76 -24.47 2.45
N TRP A 148 -5.98 -24.68 1.16
CA TRP A 148 -7.08 -25.45 0.63
C TRP A 148 -6.62 -26.35 -0.50
N ASP A 149 -7.22 -27.53 -0.61
CA ASP A 149 -7.04 -28.42 -1.75
C ASP A 149 -8.25 -28.30 -2.67
N VAL A 150 -7.99 -27.97 -3.93
CA VAL A 150 -9.00 -27.96 -4.99
C VAL A 150 -8.90 -29.27 -5.78
N THR A 151 -10.00 -30.01 -5.84
CA THR A 151 -10.12 -31.20 -6.70
C THR A 151 -11.06 -30.90 -7.85
N VAL A 152 -10.60 -31.09 -9.08
CA VAL A 152 -11.37 -30.84 -10.30
C VAL A 152 -11.54 -32.14 -11.10
N SER A 153 -12.71 -32.31 -11.71
CA SER A 153 -13.09 -33.54 -12.43
C SER A 153 -13.34 -33.35 -13.93
N LYS A 154 -13.56 -32.11 -14.39
CA LYS A 154 -13.89 -31.80 -15.78
C LYS A 154 -12.93 -30.76 -16.35
N PRO A 155 -12.49 -30.90 -17.62
CA PRO A 155 -11.77 -29.83 -18.33
C PRO A 155 -12.65 -28.58 -18.45
N GLY A 156 -12.02 -27.40 -18.39
CA GLY A 156 -12.71 -26.11 -18.47
C GLY A 156 -12.01 -25.02 -17.65
N GLU A 157 -12.78 -24.05 -17.20
CA GLU A 157 -12.33 -22.97 -16.32
C GLU A 157 -13.04 -23.06 -14.97
N VAL A 158 -12.27 -22.83 -13.91
CA VAL A 158 -12.74 -22.90 -12.52
C VAL A 158 -12.34 -21.60 -11.83
N ASN A 159 -13.32 -20.94 -11.21
CA ASN A 159 -13.12 -19.68 -10.51
C ASN A 159 -12.99 -19.91 -9.01
N VAL A 160 -11.88 -19.45 -8.44
CA VAL A 160 -11.67 -19.37 -6.99
C VAL A 160 -12.11 -17.98 -6.54
N ASN A 161 -13.21 -17.93 -5.78
CA ASN A 161 -13.78 -16.70 -5.24
C ASN A 161 -13.34 -16.54 -3.79
N VAL A 162 -12.92 -15.32 -3.43
CA VAL A 162 -12.47 -14.96 -2.09
C VAL A 162 -13.33 -13.79 -1.59
N ALA A 163 -13.94 -13.96 -0.44
CA ALA A 163 -14.74 -12.94 0.22
C ALA A 163 -14.37 -12.84 1.71
N GLY A 164 -14.19 -11.64 2.23
CA GLY A 164 -13.90 -11.41 3.65
C GLY A 164 -13.57 -9.94 3.92
N GLY A 165 -13.94 -9.42 5.10
CA GLY A 165 -13.60 -8.04 5.51
C GLY A 165 -14.02 -6.94 4.54
N GLY A 166 -15.11 -7.12 3.78
CA GLY A 166 -15.57 -6.18 2.74
C GLY A 166 -14.84 -6.29 1.38
N LEU A 167 -13.84 -7.16 1.27
CA LEU A 167 -13.17 -7.50 0.02
C LEU A 167 -13.89 -8.64 -0.69
N LYS A 168 -14.11 -8.49 -1.99
CA LYS A 168 -14.59 -9.55 -2.88
C LYS A 168 -13.73 -9.58 -4.14
N ASP A 169 -13.02 -10.68 -4.34
CA ASP A 169 -12.15 -10.89 -5.49
C ASP A 169 -12.28 -12.32 -6.02
N SER A 170 -11.92 -12.54 -7.28
CA SER A 170 -12.00 -13.86 -7.90
C SER A 170 -10.86 -14.07 -8.88
N LYS A 171 -10.28 -15.28 -8.87
CA LYS A 171 -9.20 -15.66 -9.79
C LYS A 171 -9.60 -16.89 -10.60
N VAL A 172 -9.48 -16.78 -11.92
CA VAL A 172 -9.76 -17.86 -12.87
C VAL A 172 -8.58 -18.83 -12.91
N PHE A 173 -8.85 -20.13 -12.86
CA PHE A 173 -7.89 -21.22 -13.05
C PHE A 173 -8.33 -22.11 -14.20
N ARG A 174 -7.38 -22.50 -15.05
CA ARG A 174 -7.62 -23.40 -16.19
C ARG A 174 -7.46 -24.85 -15.74
N VAL A 175 -8.37 -25.72 -16.13
CA VAL A 175 -8.31 -27.15 -15.78
C VAL A 175 -7.67 -27.94 -16.91
N LYS A 176 -6.53 -28.58 -16.62
CA LYS A 176 -5.79 -29.43 -17.56
C LYS A 176 -5.74 -30.88 -17.09
N ARG A 177 -5.57 -31.79 -18.04
CA ARG A 177 -5.20 -33.17 -17.73
C ARG A 177 -3.73 -33.22 -17.32
N ILE A 178 -3.41 -34.20 -16.48
CA ILE A 178 -2.01 -34.52 -16.17
C ILE A 178 -1.35 -34.97 -17.48
N PRO A 179 -0.15 -34.47 -17.82
CA PRO A 179 0.58 -34.94 -18.98
C PRO A 179 0.76 -36.45 -18.94
N ASP A 180 0.68 -37.10 -20.09
CA ASP A 180 0.81 -38.55 -20.17
C ASP A 180 2.19 -38.97 -19.62
N PRO A 181 2.24 -39.99 -18.74
CA PRO A 181 3.50 -40.47 -18.23
C PRO A 181 4.30 -41.11 -19.37
N VAL A 182 5.60 -40.81 -19.43
CA VAL A 182 6.51 -41.51 -20.34
C VAL A 182 7.04 -42.75 -19.62
N ALA A 183 6.67 -43.92 -20.11
CA ALA A 183 7.23 -45.17 -19.61
C ALA A 183 8.74 -45.22 -19.89
N LYS A 184 9.52 -45.66 -18.90
CA LYS A 184 10.97 -45.86 -19.04
C LYS A 184 11.34 -47.21 -18.46
N LEU A 185 12.14 -47.99 -19.19
CA LEU A 185 12.79 -49.19 -18.67
C LEU A 185 14.27 -48.86 -18.44
N GLY A 186 14.65 -48.60 -17.19
CA GLY A 186 15.98 -48.08 -16.85
C GLY A 186 16.16 -46.60 -17.23
N ASN A 187 17.37 -46.20 -17.64
CA ASN A 187 17.70 -44.81 -18.01
C ASN A 187 17.36 -44.45 -19.47
N LYS A 188 16.68 -45.34 -20.21
CA LYS A 188 16.33 -45.14 -21.62
C LYS A 188 14.80 -45.05 -21.78
N PRO A 189 14.27 -43.98 -22.41
CA PRO A 189 12.88 -43.93 -22.83
C PRO A 189 12.68 -44.82 -24.06
N ASP A 190 11.90 -45.87 -23.88
CA ASP A 190 11.45 -46.89 -24.85
C ASP A 190 12.50 -47.63 -25.70
N GLY A 191 12.20 -48.92 -25.89
CA GLY A 191 13.12 -49.92 -26.42
C GLY A 191 13.54 -49.69 -27.88
N ASN A 192 14.85 -49.51 -28.05
CA ASN A 192 15.65 -50.03 -29.17
C ASN A 192 16.92 -50.62 -28.58
#